data_AF-A0A8J7EAJ6-F1
#
_entry.id   AF-A0A8J7EAJ6-F1
#
_cell.length_a   1.000
_cell.length_b   1.000
_cell.length_c   1.000
_cell.angle_alpha   90.00
_cell.angle_beta   90.00
_cell.angle_gamma   90.00
#
_symmetry.space_group_name_H-M   'P 1'
#
loop_
_entity.id
_entity.type
_entity.pdbx_description
1 polymer ?
#
loop_
_entity_poly.entity_id
_entity_poly.type
_entity_poly.pdbx_seq_one_letter_code
_entity_poly.pdbx_strand_id
1 'polypeptide(L)' 'MAKSGIERGHYQLIWLLQLGKRTAEVSEVTGYSRAWIYEVVRSYNREGPAALGDQKSYSKFSLGC' A
#
# COMPACT_ATOMS: atom_id res chain seq x y z
N MET A 1 -1.62 17.85 3.42
CA MET A 1 -2.19 17.34 4.69
C MET A 1 -2.11 15.82 4.68
N ALA A 2 -1.47 15.26 5.71
CA ALA A 2 -1.22 13.85 6.04
C ALA A 2 -1.64 12.74 5.04
N LYS A 3 -0.76 12.38 4.09
CA LYS A 3 -0.88 11.15 3.27
C LYS A 3 -0.10 9.94 3.81
N SER A 4 0.76 10.11 4.82
CA SER A 4 1.68 9.03 5.24
C SER A 4 1.09 7.96 6.16
N GLY A 5 -0.15 8.10 6.63
CA GLY A 5 -0.81 7.05 7.42
C GLY A 5 -1.33 5.90 6.55
N ILE A 6 -1.87 6.23 5.38
CA ILE A 6 -2.50 5.28 4.46
C ILE A 6 -1.44 4.41 3.78
N GLU A 7 -0.31 5.00 3.35
CA GLU A 7 0.81 4.30 2.73
C GLU A 7 1.34 3.18 3.66
N ARG A 8 1.53 3.49 4.95
CA ARG A 8 1.99 2.50 5.94
C ARG A 8 0.99 1.36 6.12
N GLY A 9 -0.31 1.68 6.10
CA GLY A 9 -1.39 0.69 6.14
C GLY A 9 -1.40 -0.24 4.92
N HIS A 10 -1.10 0.27 3.72
CA HIS A 10 -1.00 -0.53 2.49
C HIS A 10 0.15 -1.55 2.58
N TYR A 11 1.33 -1.10 2.99
CA TYR A 11 2.48 -1.99 3.16
C TYR A 11 2.23 -3.05 4.24
N GLN A 12 1.61 -2.68 5.36
CA GLN A 12 1.26 -3.62 6.42
C GLN A 12 0.26 -4.68 5.94
N LEU A 13 -0.74 -4.28 5.17
CA LEU A 13 -1.74 -5.18 4.58
C LEU A 13 -1.10 -6.18 3.61
N ILE A 14 -0.25 -5.72 2.69
CA ILE A 14 0.45 -6.59 1.73
C ILE A 14 1.38 -7.55 2.44
N TRP A 15 2.10 -7.08 3.46
CA TRP A 15 2.99 -7.92 4.26
C TRP A 15 2.24 -9.04 4.99
N LEU A 16 1.09 -8.73 5.61
CA LEU A 16 0.25 -9.75 6.26
C LEU A 16 -0.27 -10.78 5.25
N LEU A 17 -0.66 -10.36 4.05
CA LEU A 17 -1.07 -11.26 2.99
C LEU A 17 0.10 -12.14 2.50
N GLN A 18 1.30 -11.59 2.40
CA GLN A 18 2.51 -12.34 2.02
C GLN A 18 2.89 -13.39 3.08
N LEU A 19 2.57 -13.15 4.35
CA LEU A 19 2.68 -14.13 5.44
C LEU A 19 1.61 -15.24 5.38
N GLY A 20 0.69 -15.19 4.41
CA GLY A 20 -0.39 -16.18 4.27
C GLY A 20 -1.60 -15.92 5.16
N LYS A 21 -1.73 -14.73 5.76
CA LYS A 21 -2.92 -14.38 6.55
C LYS A 21 -4.13 -14.24 5.65
N ARG A 22 -5.28 -14.71 6.14
CA ARG A 22 -6.56 -14.56 5.44
C ARG A 22 -7.01 -13.11 5.47
N THR A 23 -7.67 -12.67 4.40
CA THR A 23 -8.29 -11.33 4.26
C THR A 23 -9.20 -10.96 5.44
N ALA A 24 -9.86 -11.93 6.07
CA ALA A 24 -10.65 -11.71 7.28
C ALA A 24 -9.78 -11.28 8.47
N GLU A 25 -8.69 -11.98 8.75
CA GLU A 25 -7.78 -11.65 9.85
C GLU A 25 -7.07 -10.31 9.60
N VAL A 26 -6.69 -10.05 8.34
CA VAL A 26 -6.10 -8.75 7.98
C VAL A 26 -7.08 -7.61 8.24
N SER A 27 -8.37 -7.80 7.90
CA SER A 27 -9.44 -6.83 8.16
C SER A 27 -9.60 -6.53 9.65
N GLU A 28 -9.53 -7.54 10.51
CA GLU A 28 -9.61 -7.39 11.97
C GLU A 28 -8.38 -6.68 12.55
N VAL A 29 -7.18 -6.99 12.05
CA VAL A 29 -5.92 -6.42 12.54
C VAL A 29 -5.73 -4.97 12.09
N THR A 30 -6.09 -4.64 10.85
CA THR A 30 -5.87 -3.31 10.28
C THR A 30 -7.09 -2.40 10.39
N GLY A 31 -8.26 -2.94 10.72
CA GLY A 31 -9.53 -2.20 10.73
C GLY A 31 -10.06 -1.83 9.34
N TYR A 32 -9.47 -2.36 8.26
CA TYR A 32 -9.92 -2.09 6.89
C TYR A 32 -11.05 -3.03 6.48
N SER A 33 -12.01 -2.53 5.71
CA SER A 33 -13.04 -3.35 5.08
C SER A 33 -12.43 -4.35 4.10
N ARG A 34 -12.93 -5.59 4.10
CA ARG A 34 -12.53 -6.63 3.14
C ARG A 34 -12.60 -6.18 1.68
N ALA A 35 -13.61 -5.38 1.32
CA ALA A 35 -13.75 -4.85 -0.04
C ALA A 35 -12.56 -3.98 -0.45
N TRP A 36 -12.08 -3.15 0.48
CA TRP A 36 -10.94 -2.29 0.26
C TRP A 36 -9.63 -3.09 0.19
N ILE A 37 -9.50 -4.17 0.98
CA ILE A 37 -8.37 -5.09 0.88
C ILE A 37 -8.27 -5.69 -0.54
N TYR A 38 -9.39 -6.10 -1.13
CA TYR A 38 -9.40 -6.61 -2.51
C TYR A 38 -8.98 -5.55 -3.53
N GLU A 39 -9.40 -4.30 -3.35
CA GLU A 39 -8.99 -3.20 -4.23
C GLU A 39 -7.48 -2.92 -4.14
N VAL A 40 -6.91 -2.94 -2.94
CA VAL A 40 -5.45 -2.78 -2.76
C VAL A 40 -4.69 -3.94 -3.41
N VAL A 41 -5.12 -5.19 -3.20
CA VAL A 41 -4.51 -6.37 -3.84
C VAL A 41 -4.62 -6.30 -5.36
N ARG A 42 -5.78 -5.87 -5.87
CA ARG A 42 -6.01 -5.70 -7.31
C ARG A 42 -5.09 -4.64 -7.90
N SER A 43 -4.94 -3.49 -7.24
CA SER A 43 -4.02 -2.44 -7.67
C SER A 43 -2.57 -2.91 -7.61
N TYR A 44 -2.16 -3.60 -6.54
CA TYR A 44 -0.84 -4.22 -6.44
C TYR A 44 -0.58 -5.24 -7.54
N ASN A 45 -1.56 -6.08 -7.88
CA ASN A 45 -1.40 -7.04 -8.98
C ASN A 45 -1.33 -6.38 -10.37
N ARG A 46 -1.88 -5.16 -10.53
CA ARG A 46 -1.86 -4.43 -11.81
C ARG A 46 -0.62 -3.56 -11.99
N GLU A 47 -0.22 -2.84 -10.95
CA GLU A 47 0.79 -1.79 -10.99
C GLU A 47 2.04 -2.17 -10.17
N GLY A 48 2.01 -3.30 -9.47
CA GLY A 48 3.10 -3.78 -8.65
C GLY A 48 3.30 -2.91 -7.41
N PRO A 49 4.53 -2.84 -6.89
CA PRO A 49 4.89 -2.04 -5.71
C PRO A 49 4.57 -0.54 -5.85
N ALA A 50 4.45 -0.03 -7.09
CA ALA A 50 4.08 1.36 -7.35
C ALA A 50 2.65 1.70 -6.90
N ALA A 51 1.77 0.70 -6.75
CA ALA A 51 0.42 0.87 -6.19
C ALA A 51 0.42 1.26 -4.69
N LEU A 52 1.49 0.92 -3.97
CA LEU A 52 1.54 1.04 -2.50
C LEU A 52 2.23 2.31 -2.02
N GLY A 53 3.14 2.83 -2.83
CA GLY A 53 3.91 4.04 -2.54
C GLY A 53 3.45 5.17 -3.44
N ASP A 54 2.88 6.22 -2.85
CA ASP A 54 2.74 7.49 -3.55
C ASP A 54 4.15 7.93 -3.97
N GLN A 55 4.28 8.36 -5.22
CA GLN A 55 5.52 8.67 -5.92
C GLN A 55 6.43 9.60 -5.09
N LYS A 56 7.30 9.04 -4.24
CA LYS A 56 8.45 9.77 -3.70
C LYS A 56 9.70 9.39 -4.46
N SER A 57 9.75 9.89 -5.69
CA SER A 57 11.00 10.24 -6.35
C SER A 57 10.88 11.63 -7.00
N TYR A 58 10.34 12.60 -6.28
CA TYR A 58 10.89 13.95 -6.40
C TYR A 58 12.23 13.98 -5.68
N SER A 59 13.24 13.32 -6.27
CA SER A 59 14.59 13.87 -6.15
C SER A 59 14.67 14.89 -7.28
N LYS A 60 14.27 16.13 -6.99
CA LYS A 60 14.83 17.27 -7.72
C LYS A 60 16.31 17.30 -7.39
N PHE A 61 17.08 16.57 -8.18
CA PHE A 61 18.49 16.86 -8.36
C PHE A 61 18.82 16.77 -9.85
N SER A 62 18.23 17.71 -10.59
CA SER A 62 18.85 18.23 -11.81
C SER A 62 19.07 19.72 -11.53
N LEU A 63 20.20 20.02 -10.88
CA LEU A 63 20.86 21.31 -11.09
C LEU A 63 21.52 21.19 -12.46
N GLY A 64 20.74 21.49 -13.50
CA GLY A 64 21.27 21.79 -14.82
C GLY A 64 21.62 23.27 -14.88
N CYS A 65 22.92 23.54 -15.04
CA CYS A 65 23.58 24.79 -15.46
C CYS A 65 23.60 25.96 -14.47
#